data_AF-A0A1V8TUV4-F1
#
_entry.id   AF-A0A1V8TUV4-F1
#
_cell.length_a   1.000
_cell.length_b   1.000
_cell.length_c   1.000
_cell.angle_alpha   90.00
_cell.angle_beta   90.00
_cell.angle_gamma   90.00
#
_symmetry.space_group_name_H-M   'P 1'
#
loop_
_entity.id
_entity.type
_entity.pdbx_description
1 polymer ?
#
loop_
_entity_poly.entity_id
_entity_poly.type
_entity_poly.pdbx_seq_one_letter_code
_entity_poly.pdbx_strand_id
1 'polypeptide(L)'
;MVLEAGYSSTTGFRKVVKATILVKKKPGMSDADFIDHYNHKHAQMAAPVLQKHNVITYSLIRYDPASKALTPDHENFMMEDEMRMMVGDEYMVIEDGVKVG
;
A
#
# COMPACT_ATOMS: atom_id res chain seq x y z
N MET A 1 9.59 5.57 -0.80
CA MET A 1 9.21 6.73 0.02
C MET A 1 9.08 6.23 1.44
N VAL A 2 9.78 6.83 2.40
CA VAL A 2 9.54 6.61 3.83
C VAL A 2 8.64 7.75 4.28
N LEU A 3 7.59 7.44 5.04
CA LEU A 3 6.66 8.41 5.59
C LEU A 3 6.86 8.46 7.10
N GLU A 4 6.62 9.64 7.70
CA GLU A 4 6.69 9.81 9.15
C GLU A 4 5.75 8.81 9.84
N ALA A 5 6.28 8.08 10.81
CA ALA A 5 5.67 6.90 11.43
C ALA A 5 4.74 7.20 12.61
N GLY A 6 4.60 8.46 13.05
CA GLY A 6 3.69 8.81 14.13
C GLY A 6 3.86 10.22 14.68
N TYR A 7 3.53 10.37 15.95
CA TYR A 7 3.68 11.63 16.68
C TYR A 7 5.12 11.81 17.18
N SER A 8 5.59 13.06 17.23
CA SER A 8 6.90 13.43 17.79
C SER A 8 7.06 12.96 19.24
N SER A 9 8.31 12.78 19.70
CA SER A 9 8.67 12.26 21.04
C SER A 9 8.19 10.82 21.36
N THR A 10 7.89 10.02 20.34
CA THR A 10 7.49 8.62 20.50
C THR A 10 8.68 7.67 20.33
N THR A 11 9.04 6.92 21.37
CA THR A 11 10.19 5.97 21.36
C THR A 11 9.79 4.53 21.71
N GLY A 12 10.28 3.54 20.96
CA GLY A 12 10.20 2.10 21.23
C GLY A 12 9.15 1.34 20.41
N PHE A 13 8.85 0.09 20.78
CA PHE A 13 7.86 -0.72 20.09
C PHE A 13 6.46 -0.09 20.13
N ARG A 14 5.79 -0.05 18.97
CA ARG A 14 4.42 0.43 18.82
C ARG A 14 3.60 -0.54 18.00
N LYS A 15 2.36 -0.75 18.48
CA LYS A 15 1.32 -1.48 17.77
C LYS A 15 0.78 -0.60 16.65
N VAL A 16 0.86 -1.06 15.42
CA VAL A 16 0.31 -0.40 14.22
C VAL A 16 -0.64 -1.36 13.50
N VAL A 17 -1.47 -0.84 12.60
CA VAL A 17 -2.37 -1.65 11.77
C VAL A 17 -1.74 -1.87 10.40
N LYS A 18 -1.62 -3.13 9.98
CA LYS A 18 -1.19 -3.53 8.64
C LYS A 18 -2.40 -3.95 7.82
N ALA A 19 -2.69 -3.22 6.75
CA ALA A 19 -3.64 -3.63 5.72
C ALA A 19 -2.88 -4.26 4.55
N THR A 20 -3.24 -5.49 4.17
CA THR A 20 -2.73 -6.19 2.99
C THR A 20 -3.90 -6.42 2.03
N ILE A 21 -3.79 -5.90 0.80
CA ILE A 21 -4.94 -5.80 -0.11
C ILE A 21 -4.67 -6.59 -1.40
N LEU A 22 -5.63 -7.43 -1.78
CA LEU A 22 -5.54 -8.37 -2.88
C LEU A 22 -6.37 -7.91 -4.08
N VAL A 23 -5.71 -7.23 -5.02
CA VAL A 23 -6.25 -6.85 -6.34
C VAL A 23 -6.12 -7.97 -7.38
N LYS A 24 -7.07 -8.09 -8.30
CA LYS A 24 -7.02 -8.96 -9.50
C LYS A 24 -7.14 -8.11 -10.76
N LYS A 25 -6.24 -8.32 -11.74
CA LYS A 25 -6.30 -7.63 -13.05
C LYS A 25 -7.55 -8.01 -13.84
N LYS A 26 -7.99 -7.16 -14.75
CA LYS A 26 -9.13 -7.45 -15.64
C LYS A 26 -8.87 -8.61 -16.62
N PRO A 27 -9.91 -9.34 -17.07
CA PRO A 27 -9.80 -10.30 -18.16
C PRO A 27 -9.27 -9.62 -19.44
N GLY A 28 -8.36 -10.28 -20.15
CA GLY A 28 -7.74 -9.75 -21.38
C GLY A 28 -6.59 -8.75 -21.17
N MET A 29 -6.34 -8.27 -19.94
CA MET A 29 -5.19 -7.41 -19.65
C MET A 29 -3.90 -8.24 -19.50
N SER A 30 -2.80 -7.85 -20.14
CA SER A 30 -1.50 -8.50 -19.93
C SER A 30 -0.89 -8.10 -18.58
N ASP A 31 0.00 -8.92 -18.04
CA ASP A 31 0.70 -8.61 -16.79
C ASP A 31 1.64 -7.41 -16.96
N ALA A 32 2.19 -7.21 -18.16
CA ALA A 32 3.02 -6.04 -18.48
C ALA A 32 2.20 -4.73 -18.43
N ASP A 33 1.01 -4.70 -19.08
CA ASP A 33 0.13 -3.52 -19.06
C ASP A 33 -0.35 -3.20 -17.65
N PHE A 34 -0.70 -4.24 -16.88
CA PHE A 34 -1.08 -4.09 -15.48
C PHE A 34 0.06 -3.51 -14.65
N ILE A 35 1.29 -4.05 -14.76
CA ILE A 35 2.47 -3.58 -14.01
C ILE A 35 2.85 -2.15 -14.42
N ASP A 36 2.82 -1.80 -15.71
CA ASP A 36 3.13 -0.46 -16.20
C ASP A 36 2.15 0.58 -15.65
N HIS A 37 0.85 0.35 -15.86
CA HIS A 37 -0.21 1.22 -15.36
C HIS A 37 -0.13 1.36 -13.84
N TYR A 38 0.16 0.27 -13.12
CA TYR A 38 0.32 0.26 -11.68
C TYR A 38 1.49 1.14 -11.20
N ASN A 39 2.66 1.00 -11.81
CA ASN A 39 3.86 1.70 -11.36
C ASN A 39 3.85 3.19 -11.76
N HIS A 40 3.34 3.51 -12.95
CA HIS A 40 3.50 4.85 -13.54
C HIS A 40 2.28 5.76 -13.40
N LYS A 41 1.09 5.22 -13.09
CA LYS A 41 -0.12 6.03 -12.83
C LYS A 41 -0.62 5.81 -11.41
N HIS A 42 -0.96 4.56 -11.09
CA HIS A 42 -1.66 4.22 -9.85
C HIS A 42 -0.84 4.55 -8.60
N ALA A 43 0.46 4.23 -8.57
CA ALA A 43 1.35 4.57 -7.46
C ALA A 43 1.49 6.09 -7.23
N GLN A 44 1.40 6.90 -8.30
CA GLN A 44 1.42 8.36 -8.21
C GLN A 44 0.10 8.89 -7.62
N MET A 45 -1.04 8.32 -8.04
CA MET A 45 -2.36 8.65 -7.50
C MET A 45 -2.53 8.22 -6.04
N ALA A 46 -1.89 7.12 -5.63
CA ALA A 46 -1.92 6.64 -4.25
C ALA A 46 -1.14 7.54 -3.27
N ALA A 47 -0.02 8.14 -3.69
CA ALA A 47 0.85 8.95 -2.82
C ALA A 47 0.11 10.04 -1.99
N PRO A 48 -0.72 10.94 -2.56
CA PRO A 48 -1.45 11.93 -1.78
C PRO A 48 -2.50 11.33 -0.83
N VAL A 49 -3.09 10.17 -1.18
CA VAL A 49 -4.03 9.44 -0.30
C VAL A 49 -3.29 8.88 0.91
N LEU A 50 -2.14 8.23 0.68
CA LEU A 50 -1.30 7.65 1.74
C LEU A 50 -0.79 8.72 2.72
N GLN A 51 -0.36 9.87 2.19
CA GLN A 51 0.05 11.03 2.99
C GLN A 51 -1.13 11.60 3.81
N LYS A 52 -2.29 11.84 3.19
CA LYS A 52 -3.49 12.35 3.87
C LYS A 52 -3.93 11.48 5.05
N HIS A 53 -3.74 10.16 4.95
CA HIS A 53 -4.15 9.19 5.95
C HIS A 53 -3.01 8.76 6.90
N ASN A 54 -1.87 9.46 6.91
CA ASN A 54 -0.71 9.19 7.76
C ASN A 54 -0.24 7.72 7.68
N VAL A 55 -0.22 7.15 6.47
CA VAL A 55 0.20 5.76 6.28
C VAL A 55 1.72 5.66 6.45
N ILE A 56 2.14 4.99 7.52
CA ILE A 56 3.54 4.85 7.96
C ILE A 56 4.43 4.21 6.89
N THR A 57 3.95 3.12 6.29
CA THR A 57 4.65 2.41 5.20
C THR A 57 3.65 1.94 4.15
N TYR A 58 3.95 2.24 2.89
CA TYR A 58 3.29 1.63 1.74
C TYR A 58 4.27 0.70 1.03
N SER A 59 3.91 -0.56 0.87
CA SER A 59 4.76 -1.57 0.24
C SER A 59 3.98 -2.39 -0.78
N LEU A 60 4.52 -2.48 -1.99
CA LEU A 60 3.96 -3.25 -3.08
C LEU A 60 4.53 -4.68 -3.03
N ILE A 61 4.10 -5.49 -2.06
CA ILE A 61 4.60 -6.87 -1.90
C ILE A 61 4.02 -7.73 -3.00
N ARG A 62 4.85 -8.02 -3.99
CA ARG A 62 4.43 -8.51 -5.30
C ARG A 62 4.10 -10.02 -5.27
N TYR A 63 2.85 -10.38 -5.61
CA TYR A 63 2.19 -11.71 -5.66
C TYR A 63 1.15 -11.64 -6.79
N ASP A 64 1.38 -12.05 -8.05
CA ASP A 64 2.12 -13.15 -8.70
C ASP A 64 3.63 -12.97 -8.93
N PRO A 65 4.47 -13.15 -7.90
CA PRO A 65 5.63 -12.24 -7.76
C PRO A 65 5.39 -10.77 -8.24
N ALA A 66 4.12 -10.32 -8.35
CA ALA A 66 3.60 -9.14 -9.06
C ALA A 66 2.24 -8.65 -8.48
N SER A 67 2.17 -7.58 -7.64
CA SER A 67 0.95 -7.18 -6.87
C SER A 67 0.30 -5.80 -7.18
N LYS A 68 -0.24 -5.10 -6.15
CA LYS A 68 -1.65 -4.75 -5.90
C LYS A 68 -1.83 -3.43 -5.08
N ALA A 69 -2.98 -2.73 -5.26
CA ALA A 69 -3.73 -1.82 -4.32
C ALA A 69 -3.25 -0.39 -3.88
N LEU A 70 -4.00 0.75 -3.90
CA LEU A 70 -5.40 1.13 -4.31
C LEU A 70 -5.58 2.67 -4.64
N THR A 71 -6.50 3.09 -5.56
CA THR A 71 -7.23 4.40 -5.75
C THR A 71 -8.39 4.24 -6.78
N PRO A 72 -9.38 5.17 -6.96
CA PRO A 72 -10.57 4.97 -7.83
C PRO A 72 -10.34 4.60 -9.31
N ASP A 73 -9.10 4.72 -9.76
CA ASP A 73 -8.58 4.13 -11.00
C ASP A 73 -8.80 2.60 -11.11
N HIS A 74 -9.20 1.92 -10.03
CA HIS A 74 -9.55 0.49 -10.00
C HIS A 74 -10.43 0.05 -11.17
N GLU A 75 -11.51 0.79 -11.42
CA GLU A 75 -12.46 0.49 -12.48
C GLU A 75 -11.82 0.44 -13.86
N ASN A 76 -10.62 1.00 -14.07
CA ASN A 76 -9.92 0.96 -15.35
C ASN A 76 -9.19 -0.37 -15.58
N PHE A 77 -8.49 -0.91 -14.58
CA PHE A 77 -7.47 -1.96 -14.78
C PHE A 77 -7.63 -3.21 -13.90
N MET A 78 -8.53 -3.21 -12.92
CA MET A 78 -8.77 -4.32 -12.00
C MET A 78 -10.26 -4.65 -11.83
N MET A 79 -10.55 -5.75 -11.14
CA MET A 79 -11.90 -6.13 -10.73
C MET A 79 -12.06 -5.91 -9.22
N GLU A 80 -12.86 -4.90 -8.86
CA GLU A 80 -13.05 -4.44 -7.48
C GLU A 80 -13.88 -5.45 -6.65
N ASP A 81 -14.94 -6.03 -7.22
CA ASP A 81 -15.76 -7.07 -6.56
C ASP A 81 -14.98 -8.35 -6.21
N GLU A 82 -13.82 -8.57 -6.84
CA GLU A 82 -12.93 -9.70 -6.54
C GLU A 82 -11.82 -9.36 -5.54
N MET A 83 -11.79 -8.14 -5.01
CA MET A 83 -10.81 -7.74 -4.01
C MET A 83 -10.98 -8.49 -2.69
N ARG A 84 -9.84 -8.85 -2.07
CA ARG A 84 -9.79 -9.36 -0.69
C ARG A 84 -8.87 -8.49 0.15
N MET A 85 -9.09 -8.43 1.46
CA MET A 85 -8.24 -7.66 2.37
C MET A 85 -7.96 -8.47 3.64
N MET A 86 -6.72 -8.40 4.11
CA MET A 86 -6.33 -8.85 5.45
C MET A 86 -5.95 -7.61 6.26
N VAL A 87 -6.43 -7.54 7.49
CA VAL A 87 -6.07 -6.49 8.46
C VAL A 87 -5.54 -7.19 9.70
N GLY A 88 -4.38 -6.75 10.16
CA GLY A 88 -3.74 -7.33 11.34
C GLY A 88 -2.93 -6.30 12.11
N ASP A 89 -2.57 -6.68 13.33
CA ASP A 89 -1.68 -5.92 14.18
C ASP A 89 -0.22 -6.23 13.82
N GLU A 90 0.60 -5.19 13.68
CA GLU A 90 2.05 -5.30 13.48
C GLU A 90 2.77 -4.47 14.55
N TYR A 91 3.96 -4.91 14.96
CA TYR A 91 4.78 -4.19 15.95
C TYR A 91 6.01 -3.62 15.26
N MET A 92 6.15 -2.30 15.26
CA MET A 92 7.29 -1.59 14.68
C MET A 92 8.05 -0.82 15.75
N VAL A 93 9.36 -0.65 15.59
CA VAL A 93 10.13 0.29 16.42
C VAL A 93 10.03 1.66 15.78
N ILE A 94 9.64 2.65 16.59
CA ILE A 94 9.54 4.06 16.19
C ILE A 94 10.45 4.85 17.12
N GLU A 95 11.28 5.71 16.54
CA GLU A 95 12.17 6.65 17.25
C GLU A 95 11.93 8.05 16.70
N ASP A 96 11.60 9.00 17.58
CA ASP A 96 11.28 10.39 17.27
C ASP A 96 10.23 10.62 16.17
N GLY A 97 9.33 9.65 15.99
CA GLY A 97 8.30 9.66 14.96
C GLY A 97 8.71 8.99 13.65
N VAL A 98 9.92 8.43 13.53
CA VAL A 98 10.42 7.74 12.33
C VAL A 98 10.51 6.22 12.57
N LYS A 99 10.18 5.42 11.55
CA LYS A 99 10.37 3.95 11.58
C LYS A 99 11.86 3.62 11.50
N VAL A 100 12.36 2.88 12.47
CA VAL A 100 13.73 2.33 12.48
C VAL A 100 13.70 0.80 12.34
N GLY A 101 14.36 0.29 11.30
CA GLY A 101 14.22 -1.09 10.80
C GLY A 101 13.15 -1.20 9.72
#